data_AF-A0A4R2L6L5-F1
#
_entry.id   AF-A0A4R2L6L5-F1
#
_cell.length_a   1.000
_cell.length_b   1.000
_cell.length_c   1.000
_cell.angle_alpha   90.00
_cell.angle_beta   90.00
_cell.angle_gamma   90.00
#
_symmetry.space_group_name_H-M   'P 1'
#
loop_
_entity.id
_entity.type
_entity.pdbx_description
1 polymer ?
#
loop_
_entity_poly.entity_id
_entity_poly.type
_entity_poly.pdbx_seq_one_letter_code
_entity_poly.pdbx_strand_id
1 'polypeptide(L)' 'MTLKLLVPKEVHPGERRVALDPSVAERFQKLGAEVLV' A
#
# COMPACT_ATOMS: atom_id res chain seq x y z
N MET A 1 8.45 -14.04 10.42
CA MET A 1 7.63 -14.11 9.19
C MET A 1 7.28 -12.67 8.81
N THR A 2 7.68 -12.22 7.63
CA THR A 2 7.45 -10.84 7.18
C THR A 2 6.09 -10.75 6.50
N LEU A 3 5.22 -9.86 6.96
CA LEU A 3 3.93 -9.59 6.31
C LEU A 3 4.20 -8.80 5.02
N LYS A 4 3.70 -9.28 3.87
CA LYS A 4 3.79 -8.58 2.58
C LYS A 4 2.46 -7.92 2.24
N LEU A 5 2.50 -6.64 1.89
CA LEU A 5 1.33 -5.84 1.51
C LEU A 5 1.50 -5.34 0.08
N LEU A 6 0.54 -5.65 -0.80
CA LEU A 6 0.53 -5.18 -2.19
C LEU A 6 -0.52 -4.07 -2.36
N VAL A 7 -0.16 -2.98 -3.05
CA VAL A 7 -1.03 -1.83 -3.32
C VAL A 7 -1.23 -1.69 -4.83
N PRO A 8 -2.09 -2.50 -5.46
CA PRO A 8 -2.30 -2.45 -6.90
C PRO A 8 -3.00 -1.14 -7.31
N LYS A 9 -2.84 -0.78 -8.59
CA LYS A 9 -3.61 0.31 -9.19
C LYS A 9 -5.09 -0.09 -9.31
N GLU A 10 -5.98 0.83 -8.91
CA GLU A 10 -7.41 0.73 -9.16
C GLU A 10 -7.72 0.77 -10.67
N VAL A 11 -8.59 -0.14 -11.13
CA VAL A 11 -8.94 -0.28 -12.56
C VAL A 11 -10.33 0.24 -12.90
N HIS A 12 -11.11 0.66 -11.90
CA HIS A 12 -12.46 1.19 -12.13
C HIS A 12 -12.40 2.57 -12.84
N PRO A 13 -13.20 2.80 -13.90
CA PRO A 13 -13.19 4.08 -14.61
C PRO A 13 -13.49 5.27 -13.70
N GLY A 14 -12.65 6.30 -13.77
CA GLY A 14 -12.81 7.52 -12.99
C GLY A 14 -12.30 7.44 -11.54
N GLU A 15 -11.86 6.26 -11.06
CA GLU A 15 -11.26 6.13 -9.74
C GLU A 15 -9.90 6.83 -9.66
N ARG A 16 -9.66 7.53 -8.55
CA ARG A 16 -8.43 8.31 -8.30
C ARG A 16 -7.88 8.13 -6.89
N ARG A 17 -8.55 7.35 -6.04
CA ARG A 17 -8.09 6.99 -4.70
C ARG A 17 -7.03 5.89 -4.78
N VAL A 18 -6.31 5.72 -3.69
CA VAL A 18 -5.33 4.64 -3.48
C VAL A 18 -5.55 4.05 -2.09
N ALA A 19 -5.34 2.75 -1.93
CA ALA A 19 -5.59 2.06 -0.66
C ALA A 19 -4.63 2.53 0.46
N LEU A 20 -3.37 2.81 0.12
CA LEU A 20 -2.37 3.35 1.04
C LEU A 20 -1.75 4.62 0.44
N ASP A 21 -1.78 5.72 1.17
CA ASP A 21 -0.93 6.87 0.86
C ASP A 21 0.51 6.63 1.38
N PRO A 22 1.50 7.40 0.89
CA PRO A 22 2.90 7.22 1.26
C PRO A 22 3.15 7.27 2.78
N SER A 23 2.41 8.08 3.53
CA SER A 23 2.61 8.21 4.99
C SER A 23 2.18 6.95 5.74
N VAL A 24 1.14 6.26 5.26
CA VAL A 24 0.67 5.00 5.86
C VAL A 24 1.56 3.84 5.44
N ALA A 25 2.03 3.80 4.19
CA ALA A 25 3.02 2.82 3.74
C ALA A 25 4.29 2.84 4.61
N GLU A 26 4.80 4.03 4.93
CA GLU A 26 5.96 4.21 5.81
C GLU A 26 5.70 3.66 7.24
N ARG A 27 4.50 3.86 7.77
CA ARG A 27 4.11 3.32 9.10
C ARG A 27 4.10 1.79 9.10
N PHE A 28 3.58 1.15 8.05
CA PHE A 28 3.61 -0.30 7.93
C PHE A 28 5.04 -0.85 7.78
N GLN A 29 5.90 -0.18 7.03
CA GLN A 29 7.31 -0.54 6.93
C GLN A 29 8.02 -0.47 8.29
N LYS A 30 7.75 0.56 9.11
CA LYS A 30 8.28 0.67 10.49
C LYS A 30 7.80 -0.45 11.41
N LEU A 31 6.62 -1.01 11.15
CA LEU A 31 6.09 -2.19 11.87
C LEU A 31 6.65 -3.52 11.34
N GLY A 32 7.54 -3.49 10.34
CA GLY A 32 8.19 -4.67 9.79
C GLY A 32 7.47 -5.32 8.62
N ALA A 33 6.48 -4.64 8.00
CA ALA A 33 5.86 -5.12 6.77
C ALA A 33 6.69 -4.74 5.53
N GLU A 34 6.68 -5.60 4.53
CA GLU A 34 7.19 -5.30 3.19
C GLU A 34 6.03 -4.76 2.34
N VAL A 35 6.11 -3.48 1.96
CA VAL A 35 5.07 -2.82 1.14
C VAL A 35 5.53 -2.76 -0.32
N LEU A 36 4.71 -3.29 -1.22
CA LEU A 36 4.92 -3.34 -2.67
C LEU A 36 3.82 -2.51 -3.35
N VAL A 37 4.21 -1.58 -4.21
CA VAL A 37 3.33 -0.65 -4.94
C VAL A 37 3.37 -0.95 -6.43
#